data_AF-A0A9X8DKJ6-F1
#
_entry.id   AF-A0A9X8DKJ6-F1
#
_cell.length_a   1.000
_cell.length_b   1.000
_cell.length_c   1.000
_cell.angle_alpha   90.00
_cell.angle_beta   90.00
_cell.angle_gamma   90.00
#
_symmetry.space_group_name_H-M   'P 1'
#
loop_
_entity.id
_entity.type
_entity.pdbx_description
1 polymer ?
#
loop_
_entity_poly.entity_id
_entity_poly.type
_entity_poly.pdbx_seq_one_letter_code
_entity_poly.pdbx_strand_id
1 'polypeptide(L)'
;AWITLDNVVDLFQAHAIPQRFDLLSVDIDFNDYYILDAILHQYTPTVVVVETNSHFRYPDDRVVTYDPHGWDGETNYFGASVAAFVRLLTPRGYTLVYCESHGVNCFFVMSELWPATWTEEPATIDRPPNFFGKGWSYPPSPHATWVIHD
;
A
#
# COMPACT_ATOMS: atom_id res chain seq x y z
N ALA A 1 4.15 -19.12 4.54
CA ALA A 1 2.72 -19.44 4.71
C ALA A 1 1.94 -18.55 3.75
N TRP A 2 0.73 -18.95 3.33
CA TRP A 2 -0.18 -18.04 2.64
C TRP A 2 -0.66 -16.97 3.63
N ILE A 3 -0.51 -15.68 3.32
CA ILE A 3 -0.83 -14.59 4.26
C ILE A 3 -2.29 -14.19 4.10
N THR A 4 -3.01 -14.08 5.23
CA THR A 4 -4.43 -13.71 5.29
C THR A 4 -4.69 -12.80 6.47
N LEU A 5 -5.87 -12.18 6.52
CA LEU A 5 -6.29 -11.37 7.67
C LEU A 5 -6.31 -12.20 8.96
N ASP A 6 -6.67 -13.48 8.85
CA ASP A 6 -6.80 -14.37 10.01
C ASP A 6 -5.45 -14.79 10.60
N ASN A 7 -4.33 -14.64 9.87
CA ASN A 7 -3.05 -15.16 10.33
C ASN A 7 -1.91 -14.13 10.44
N VAL A 8 -2.03 -12.96 9.81
CA VAL A 8 -0.87 -12.06 9.71
C VAL A 8 -0.40 -11.56 11.06
N VAL A 9 -1.33 -11.21 11.96
CA VAL A 9 -1.00 -10.77 13.32
C VAL A 9 -0.39 -11.92 14.14
N ASP A 10 -0.97 -13.11 14.07
CA ASP A 10 -0.47 -14.28 14.79
C ASP A 10 0.95 -14.65 14.34
N LEU A 11 1.27 -14.47 13.05
CA LEU A 11 2.61 -14.65 12.53
C LEU A 11 3.60 -13.63 13.12
N PHE A 12 3.21 -12.35 13.21
CA PHE A 12 4.05 -11.33 13.86
C PHE A 12 4.31 -11.67 15.34
N GLN A 13 3.28 -12.12 16.06
CA GLN A 13 3.41 -12.54 17.45
C GLN A 13 4.29 -13.79 17.61
N ALA A 14 4.10 -14.80 16.77
CA ALA A 14 4.88 -16.03 16.79
C ALA A 14 6.37 -15.79 16.52
N HIS A 15 6.69 -14.77 15.72
CA HIS A 15 8.07 -14.35 15.45
C HIS A 15 8.60 -13.30 16.44
N ALA A 16 7.85 -12.97 17.50
CA ALA A 16 8.22 -12.00 18.52
C ALA A 16 8.62 -10.63 17.92
N ILE A 17 7.94 -10.22 16.84
CA ILE A 17 8.14 -8.90 16.25
C ILE A 17 7.74 -7.86 17.30
N PRO A 18 8.61 -6.89 17.64
CA PRO A 18 8.27 -5.87 18.61
C PRO A 18 7.15 -4.99 18.06
N GLN A 19 6.29 -4.47 18.94
CA GLN A 19 5.20 -3.56 18.54
C GLN A 19 5.71 -2.33 17.77
N ARG A 20 6.93 -1.87 18.06
CA ARG A 20 7.64 -0.82 17.31
C ARG A 20 8.89 -1.41 16.68
N PHE A 21 9.04 -1.23 15.37
CA PHE A 21 10.18 -1.68 14.58
C PHE A 21 10.42 -0.71 13.42
N ASP A 22 11.49 -0.88 12.65
CA ASP A 22 11.92 0.18 11.74
C ASP A 22 11.28 0.13 10.36
N LEU A 23 11.16 -1.04 9.73
CA LEU A 23 10.72 -1.14 8.34
C LEU A 23 9.68 -2.25 8.18
N LEU A 24 8.51 -1.88 7.65
CA LEU A 24 7.50 -2.79 7.14
C LEU A 24 7.39 -2.61 5.63
N SER A 25 7.49 -3.70 4.87
CA SER A 25 7.18 -3.73 3.43
C SER A 25 6.00 -4.67 3.23
N VAL A 26 4.96 -4.20 2.55
CA VAL A 26 3.77 -4.99 2.19
C VAL A 26 3.66 -4.99 0.66
N ASP A 27 3.91 -6.17 0.11
CA ASP A 27 3.82 -6.49 -1.32
C ASP A 27 3.42 -7.97 -1.38
N ILE A 28 2.11 -8.21 -1.44
CA ILE A 28 1.46 -9.53 -1.49
C ILE A 28 0.44 -9.58 -2.63
N ASP A 29 0.65 -8.77 -3.66
CA ASP A 29 -0.12 -8.61 -4.89
C ASP A 29 -1.53 -7.99 -4.74
N PHE A 30 -2.42 -8.58 -3.92
CA PHE A 30 -3.85 -8.27 -3.96
C PHE A 30 -4.37 -7.56 -2.71
N ASN A 31 -4.15 -8.14 -1.54
CA ASN A 31 -4.83 -7.74 -0.29
C ASN A 31 -4.00 -6.78 0.56
N ASP A 32 -3.01 -6.10 -0.03
CA ASP A 32 -2.01 -5.26 0.65
C ASP A 32 -2.63 -4.24 1.59
N TYR A 33 -3.69 -3.56 1.14
CA TYR A 33 -4.41 -2.58 1.96
C TYR A 33 -4.95 -3.19 3.26
N TYR A 34 -5.63 -4.33 3.17
CA TYR A 34 -6.27 -5.00 4.30
C TYR A 34 -5.24 -5.57 5.26
N ILE A 35 -4.19 -6.19 4.72
CA ILE A 35 -3.11 -6.76 5.53
C ILE A 35 -2.34 -5.66 6.26
N LEU A 36 -2.02 -4.56 5.56
CA LEU A 36 -1.37 -3.42 6.19
C LEU A 36 -2.26 -2.82 7.29
N ASP A 37 -3.55 -2.60 7.02
CA ASP A 37 -4.48 -2.09 8.02
C ASP A 37 -4.50 -2.98 9.27
N ALA A 38 -4.64 -4.29 9.11
CA ALA A 38 -4.63 -5.25 10.22
C ALA A 38 -3.32 -5.21 11.04
N ILE A 39 -2.15 -5.10 10.39
CA ILE A 39 -0.86 -4.97 11.07
C ILE A 39 -0.81 -3.65 11.87
N LEU A 40 -1.20 -2.53 11.26
CA LEU A 40 -1.10 -1.20 11.88
C LEU A 40 -2.06 -1.00 13.07
N HIS A 41 -3.04 -1.88 13.28
CA HIS A 41 -3.86 -1.88 14.49
C HIS A 41 -3.08 -2.25 15.76
N GLN A 42 -1.97 -2.99 15.63
CA GLN A 42 -1.19 -3.50 16.78
C GLN A 42 0.29 -3.14 16.73
N TYR A 43 0.79 -2.73 15.56
CA TYR A 43 2.18 -2.45 15.31
C TYR A 43 2.37 -1.04 14.76
N THR A 44 3.54 -0.47 14.99
CA THR A 44 3.90 0.90 14.60
C THR A 44 5.31 0.90 14.00
N PRO A 45 5.46 0.51 12.72
CA PRO A 45 6.74 0.56 12.01
C PRO A 45 7.18 2.01 11.76
N THR A 46 8.48 2.30 11.77
CA THR A 46 9.01 3.64 11.48
C THR A 46 8.79 4.05 10.01
N VAL A 47 8.99 3.11 9.09
CA VAL A 47 8.82 3.26 7.64
C VAL A 47 7.91 2.14 7.12
N VAL A 48 6.97 2.51 6.26
CA VAL A 48 6.07 1.59 5.55
C VAL A 48 6.33 1.72 4.05
N VAL A 49 6.54 0.59 3.38
CA VAL A 49 6.60 0.47 1.92
C VAL A 49 5.40 -0.33 1.47
N VAL A 50 4.70 0.16 0.47
CA VAL A 50 3.53 -0.51 -0.11
C VAL A 50 3.68 -0.68 -1.60
N GLU A 51 3.28 -1.85 -2.10
CA GLU A 51 2.91 -1.98 -3.51
C GLU A 51 1.61 -1.20 -3.77
N THR A 52 1.63 -0.35 -4.79
CA THR A 52 0.52 0.52 -5.16
C THR A 52 0.04 0.23 -6.57
N ASN A 53 -1.26 0.32 -6.77
CA ASN A 53 -1.86 0.28 -8.08
C ASN A 53 -1.80 1.66 -8.74
N SER A 54 -0.72 1.91 -9.48
CA SER A 54 -0.48 3.18 -10.18
C SER A 54 -1.41 3.45 -11.37
N HIS A 55 -2.30 2.52 -11.75
CA HIS A 55 -3.30 2.77 -12.79
C HIS A 55 -4.30 3.85 -12.36
N PHE A 56 -4.44 4.07 -11.05
CA PHE A 56 -5.25 5.14 -10.49
C PHE A 56 -4.33 6.23 -9.95
N ARG A 57 -4.42 7.40 -10.58
CA ARG A 57 -3.65 8.58 -10.20
C ARG A 57 -4.33 9.27 -9.02
N TYR A 58 -3.55 9.84 -8.11
CA TYR A 58 -4.10 10.69 -7.06
C TYR A 58 -4.99 11.80 -7.65
N PRO A 59 -6.20 12.08 -7.10
CA PRO A 59 -6.74 11.61 -5.82
C PRO A 59 -7.70 10.41 -5.91
N ASP A 60 -7.65 9.59 -6.98
CA ASP A 60 -8.58 8.48 -7.15
C ASP A 60 -8.36 7.38 -6.08
N ASP A 61 -9.28 7.28 -5.11
CA ASP A 61 -9.29 6.23 -4.08
C ASP A 61 -9.91 4.94 -4.62
N ARG A 62 -9.08 3.90 -4.68
CA ARG A 62 -9.45 2.57 -5.16
C ARG A 62 -8.78 1.52 -4.30
N VAL A 63 -9.57 0.61 -3.75
CA VAL A 63 -9.09 -0.63 -3.13
C VAL A 63 -9.85 -1.78 -3.76
N VAL A 64 -9.19 -2.90 -4.02
CA VAL A 64 -9.90 -4.13 -4.41
C VAL A 64 -10.83 -4.61 -3.30
N THR A 65 -11.85 -5.39 -3.63
CA THR A 65 -12.60 -6.13 -2.60
C THR A 65 -11.73 -7.27 -2.08
N TYR A 66 -11.62 -7.44 -0.76
CA TYR A 66 -10.84 -8.53 -0.16
C TYR A 66 -11.24 -9.90 -0.74
N ASP A 67 -10.24 -10.65 -1.21
CA ASP A 67 -10.42 -12.03 -1.68
C ASP A 67 -9.23 -12.89 -1.20
N PRO A 68 -9.44 -13.91 -0.37
CA PRO A 68 -8.36 -14.78 0.10
C PRO A 68 -7.69 -15.60 -1.01
N HIS A 69 -8.27 -15.67 -2.22
CA HIS A 69 -7.67 -16.32 -3.39
C HIS A 69 -6.62 -15.45 -4.10
N GLY A 70 -6.59 -14.14 -3.82
CA GLY A 70 -5.59 -13.23 -4.36
C GLY A 70 -5.87 -12.76 -5.78
N TRP A 71 -4.83 -12.23 -6.42
CA TRP A 71 -4.92 -11.58 -7.71
C TRP A 71 -4.92 -12.58 -8.88
N ASP A 72 -5.52 -12.20 -10.01
CA ASP A 72 -5.51 -13.00 -11.24
C ASP A 72 -4.15 -13.03 -11.97
N GLY A 73 -3.25 -12.09 -11.65
CA GLY A 73 -1.94 -11.97 -12.28
C GLY A 73 -1.97 -11.39 -13.71
N GLU A 74 -3.14 -10.99 -14.19
CA GLU A 74 -3.38 -10.68 -15.60
C GLU A 74 -3.97 -9.27 -15.82
N THR A 75 -4.69 -8.72 -14.85
CA THR A 75 -5.45 -7.47 -15.01
C THR A 75 -5.03 -6.38 -14.03
N ASN A 76 -5.46 -5.15 -14.26
CA ASN A 76 -5.18 -4.02 -13.36
C ASN A 76 -5.99 -4.04 -12.05
N TYR A 77 -6.77 -5.10 -11.79
CA TYR A 77 -7.56 -5.24 -10.59
C TYR A 77 -6.72 -5.89 -9.49
N PHE A 78 -5.88 -5.09 -8.82
CA PHE A 78 -5.03 -5.53 -7.71
C PHE A 78 -4.79 -4.39 -6.71
N GLY A 79 -4.40 -4.76 -5.49
CA GLY A 79 -3.95 -3.85 -4.44
C GLY A 79 -4.85 -2.64 -4.19
N ALA A 80 -4.21 -1.50 -3.97
CA ALA A 80 -4.86 -0.23 -3.72
C ALA A 80 -4.11 0.96 -4.32
N SER A 81 -4.81 2.06 -4.58
CA SER A 81 -4.22 3.28 -5.11
C SER A 81 -3.41 4.05 -4.08
N VAL A 82 -2.54 4.96 -4.55
CA VAL A 82 -1.79 5.87 -3.66
C VAL A 82 -2.73 6.67 -2.75
N ALA A 83 -3.87 7.13 -3.27
CA ALA A 83 -4.85 7.88 -2.49
C ALA A 83 -5.44 7.04 -1.34
N ALA A 84 -5.72 5.76 -1.58
CA ALA A 84 -6.21 4.85 -0.55
C ALA A 84 -5.18 4.66 0.58
N PHE A 85 -3.90 4.47 0.24
CA PHE A 85 -2.84 4.35 1.23
C PHE A 85 -2.60 5.66 1.99
N VAL A 86 -2.66 6.81 1.31
CA VAL A 86 -2.59 8.12 1.97
C VAL A 86 -3.71 8.27 2.99
N ARG A 87 -4.95 7.93 2.64
CA ARG A 87 -6.10 7.94 3.56
C ARG A 87 -5.89 6.99 4.75
N LEU A 88 -5.34 5.79 4.52
CA LEU A 88 -5.06 4.83 5.58
C LEU A 88 -3.97 5.33 6.54
N LEU A 89 -2.86 5.83 6.01
CA LEU A 89 -1.63 6.06 6.76
C LEU A 89 -1.56 7.45 7.41
N THR A 90 -2.18 8.46 6.81
CA THR A 90 -2.12 9.85 7.33
C THR A 90 -2.71 9.99 8.73
N PRO A 91 -3.92 9.46 9.04
CA PRO A 91 -4.48 9.52 10.40
C PRO A 91 -3.65 8.76 11.44
N ARG A 92 -2.77 7.84 10.98
CA ARG A 92 -1.87 7.05 11.81
C ARG A 92 -0.50 7.70 12.00
N GLY A 93 -0.32 8.95 11.54
CA GLY A 93 0.90 9.72 11.75
C GLY A 93 2.01 9.38 10.76
N TYR A 94 1.67 9.00 9.53
CA TYR A 94 2.63 8.77 8.45
C TYR A 94 2.47 9.79 7.32
N THR A 95 3.61 10.19 6.74
CA THR A 95 3.69 11.08 5.59
C THR A 95 4.14 10.28 4.37
N LEU A 96 3.47 10.44 3.22
CA LEU A 96 3.97 9.96 1.93
C LEU A 96 5.19 10.81 1.53
N VAL A 97 6.34 10.17 1.31
CA VAL A 97 7.59 10.90 1.02
C VAL A 97 8.15 10.60 -0.36
N TYR A 98 7.82 9.44 -0.94
CA TYR A 98 8.35 9.04 -2.24
C TYR A 98 7.51 7.93 -2.88
N CYS A 99 7.38 7.94 -4.20
CA CYS A 99 6.98 6.79 -5.01
C CYS A 99 8.02 6.59 -6.10
N GLU A 100 8.44 5.33 -6.30
CA GLU A 100 9.54 5.02 -7.22
C GLU A 100 9.11 5.11 -8.69
N SER A 101 10.10 5.22 -9.59
CA SER A 101 9.89 5.59 -11.00
C SER A 101 9.13 4.57 -11.86
N HIS A 102 8.93 3.35 -11.38
CA HIS A 102 8.12 2.32 -12.05
C HIS A 102 6.64 2.35 -11.63
N GLY A 103 6.27 3.17 -10.65
CA GLY A 103 4.89 3.27 -10.16
C GLY A 103 4.42 2.02 -9.42
N VAL A 104 5.34 1.28 -8.80
CA VAL A 104 5.05 0.07 -8.02
C VAL A 104 5.09 0.41 -6.54
N ASN A 105 6.19 0.98 -6.05
CA ASN A 105 6.40 1.15 -4.60
C ASN A 105 6.24 2.60 -4.14
N CYS A 106 5.49 2.81 -3.07
CA CYS A 106 5.43 4.08 -2.34
C CYS A 106 5.90 3.92 -0.89
N PHE A 107 6.55 4.97 -0.40
CA PHE A 107 7.24 5.02 0.89
C PHE A 107 6.56 6.04 1.79
N PHE A 108 6.18 5.57 2.97
CA PHE A 108 5.59 6.36 4.04
C PHE A 108 6.49 6.32 5.26
N VAL A 109 6.69 7.48 5.89
CA VAL A 109 7.56 7.63 7.07
C VAL A 109 6.76 8.25 8.20
N MET A 110 7.00 7.83 9.44
CA MET A 110 6.44 8.50 10.61
C MET A 110 6.68 10.01 10.55
N SER A 111 5.58 10.78 10.61
CA SER A 111 5.61 12.23 10.42
C SER A 111 6.48 12.93 11.46
N GLU A 112 6.60 12.40 12.68
CA GLU A 112 7.44 12.96 13.74
C GLU A 112 8.95 12.87 13.46
N LEU A 113 9.36 11.97 12.55
CA LEU A 113 10.75 11.78 12.14
C LEU A 113 11.06 12.43 10.79
N TRP A 114 10.05 12.95 10.11
CA TRP A 114 10.21 13.61 8.81
C TRP A 114 10.27 15.13 8.98
N PRO A 115 11.06 15.87 8.16
CA PRO A 115 11.17 17.31 8.32
C PRO A 115 9.81 18.03 8.21
N ALA A 116 9.49 18.87 9.20
CA ALA A 116 8.27 19.68 9.19
C ALA A 116 8.21 20.68 8.02
N THR A 117 9.33 20.90 7.33
CA THR A 117 9.43 21.70 6.09
C THR A 117 8.99 20.93 4.85
N TRP A 118 8.68 19.64 4.95
CA TRP A 118 8.15 18.86 3.84
C TRP A 118 6.71 19.26 3.52
N THR A 119 6.49 19.74 2.29
CA THR A 119 5.20 20.26 1.83
C THR A 119 4.80 19.68 0.47
N GLU A 120 5.41 18.58 0.05
CA GLU A 120 5.06 17.93 -1.22
C GLU A 120 3.67 17.28 -1.10
N GLU A 121 2.83 17.57 -2.08
CA GLU A 121 1.49 17.00 -2.18
C GLU A 121 1.54 15.60 -2.77
N PRO A 122 0.67 14.65 -2.35
CA PRO A 122 0.69 13.30 -2.90
C PRO A 122 0.64 13.23 -4.43
N ALA A 123 -0.07 14.16 -5.07
CA ALA A 123 -0.15 14.27 -6.53
C ALA A 123 1.22 14.53 -7.22
N THR A 124 2.16 15.23 -6.56
CA THR A 124 3.51 15.49 -7.11
C THR A 124 4.44 14.30 -6.93
N ILE A 125 4.18 13.49 -5.90
CA ILE A 125 4.96 12.30 -5.54
C ILE A 125 4.54 11.09 -6.38
N ASP A 126 3.24 10.90 -6.58
CA ASP A 126 2.63 9.77 -7.27
C ASP A 126 3.25 9.54 -8.67
N ARG A 127 3.39 8.27 -9.11
CA ARG A 127 4.03 7.88 -10.39
C ARG A 127 3.16 6.92 -11.22
N PRO A 128 2.98 7.16 -12.54
CA PRO A 128 2.15 6.31 -13.37
C PRO A 128 2.81 4.93 -13.59
N PRO A 129 2.07 3.93 -14.10
CA PRO A 129 2.63 2.62 -14.36
C PRO A 129 3.78 2.73 -15.36
N ASN A 130 4.94 2.19 -14.96
CA ASN A 130 6.09 2.01 -15.81
C ASN A 130 6.79 0.70 -15.41
N PHE A 131 6.00 -0.37 -15.39
CA PHE A 131 6.42 -1.66 -14.87
C PHE A 131 7.62 -2.20 -15.64
N PHE A 132 8.56 -2.78 -14.89
CA PHE A 132 9.84 -3.27 -15.37
C PHE A 132 10.72 -2.22 -16.10
N GLY A 133 10.40 -0.93 -15.96
CA GLY A 133 11.08 0.16 -16.67
C GLY A 133 10.85 0.17 -18.18
N LYS A 134 9.76 -0.47 -18.65
CA LYS A 134 9.47 -0.68 -20.08
C LYS A 134 8.20 0.04 -20.57
N GLY A 135 7.65 0.93 -19.75
CA GLY A 135 6.35 1.56 -20.02
C GLY A 135 5.19 0.55 -20.05
N TRP A 136 5.35 -0.59 -19.37
CA TRP A 136 4.33 -1.64 -19.32
C TRP A 136 3.28 -1.34 -18.26
N SER A 137 2.05 -1.79 -18.52
CA SER A 137 0.89 -1.68 -17.62
C SER A 137 -0.06 -2.87 -17.83
N TYR A 138 -0.94 -3.11 -16.85
CA TYR A 138 -1.95 -4.16 -16.94
C TYR A 138 -3.20 -3.68 -17.68
N PRO A 139 -3.90 -4.55 -18.43
CA PRO A 139 -5.18 -4.22 -19.03
C PRO A 139 -6.30 -4.10 -17.96
N PRO A 140 -7.36 -3.33 -18.22
CA PRO A 140 -8.52 -3.26 -17.34
C PRO A 140 -9.19 -4.62 -17.11
N SER A 141 -9.56 -4.93 -15.88
CA SER A 141 -10.42 -6.09 -15.60
C SER A 141 -11.89 -5.81 -15.98
N PRO A 142 -12.57 -6.71 -16.71
CA PRO A 142 -14.00 -6.59 -16.99
C PRO A 142 -14.91 -6.85 -15.78
N HIS A 143 -14.34 -7.36 -14.66
CA HIS A 143 -15.07 -7.76 -13.47
C HIS A 143 -14.65 -6.97 -12.21
N ALA A 144 -13.91 -5.87 -12.37
CA ALA A 144 -13.41 -5.07 -11.25
C ALA A 144 -14.55 -4.45 -10.42
N THR A 145 -14.48 -4.66 -9.10
CA THR A 145 -15.32 -3.95 -8.12
C THR A 145 -14.42 -3.23 -7.13
N TRP A 146 -14.33 -1.91 -7.27
CA TRP A 146 -13.50 -1.07 -6.42
C TRP A 146 -14.30 -0.57 -5.22
N VAL A 147 -13.72 -0.65 -4.03
CA VAL A 147 -14.28 -0.08 -2.81
C VAL A 147 -13.54 1.19 -2.43
N ILE A 148 -14.26 2.09 -1.77
CA ILE A 148 -13.72 3.25 -1.06
C ILE A 148 -14.04 2.98 0.40
N HIS A 149 -13.04 3.01 1.28
CA HIS A 149 -13.25 2.84 2.72
C HIS A 149 -13.42 4.22 3.36
N ASP A 150 -14.44 4.37 4.20
CA ASP A 150 -14.68 5.59 4.99
C ASP A 150 -13.72 5.72 6.18
#